data_AF-X1PY92-F1
#
_entry.id   AF-X1PY92-F1
#
_cell.length_a   1.000
_cell.length_b   1.000
_cell.length_c   1.000
_cell.angle_alpha   90.00
_cell.angle_beta   90.00
_cell.angle_gamma   90.00
#
_symmetry.space_group_name_H-M   'P 1'
#
loop_
_entity.id
_entity.type
_entity.pdbx_description
1 polymer ?
#
loop_
_entity_poly.entity_id
_entity_poly.type
_entity_poly.pdbx_seq_one_letter_code
_entity_poly.pdbx_strand_id
1 'polypeptide(L)'
;MPRIKAQLAEAVEPTDGYTYIVTEVEETKTAVQGFDAYRVKLEPTKRKEGDEKEYATMLWAREEAGVTSKLGSFMAAFLDYHGDEDIAFDTDNWIGCTIRIVKWAPRDRAVEVIEGKKE
;
A
#
# COMPACT_ATOMS: atom_id res chain seq x y z
N MET A 1 -11.41 34.85 6.27
CA MET A 1 -11.80 33.47 6.63
C MET A 1 -10.68 32.86 7.47
N PRO A 2 -10.96 32.28 8.65
CA PRO A 2 -9.92 31.60 9.42
C PRO A 2 -9.43 30.38 8.64
N ARG A 3 -8.11 30.28 8.43
CA ARG A 3 -7.47 29.11 7.81
C ARG A 3 -7.22 28.08 8.92
N ILE A 4 -7.99 27.00 8.93
CA ILE A 4 -7.68 25.84 9.77
C ILE A 4 -6.44 25.19 9.16
N LYS A 5 -5.31 25.22 9.89
CA LYS A 5 -4.17 24.36 9.56
C LYS A 5 -4.58 22.94 9.94
N ALA A 6 -5.10 22.18 8.97
CA ALA A 6 -5.18 20.74 9.12
C ALA A 6 -3.74 20.24 9.28
N GLN A 7 -3.39 19.78 10.48
CA GLN A 7 -2.26 18.88 10.63
C GLN A 7 -2.68 17.58 9.98
N LEU A 8 -2.34 17.39 8.70
CA LEU A 8 -2.38 16.07 8.09
C LEU A 8 -1.46 15.21 8.95
N ALA A 9 -2.01 14.21 9.64
CA ALA A 9 -1.20 13.23 10.34
C ALA A 9 -0.17 12.68 9.34
N GLU A 10 1.12 12.81 9.66
CA GLU A 10 2.18 12.23 8.84
C GLU A 10 2.05 10.72 8.93
N ALA A 11 1.41 10.12 7.93
CA ALA A 11 1.34 8.67 7.81
C ALA A 11 2.76 8.11 7.67
N VAL A 12 3.01 7.02 8.36
CA VAL A 12 4.32 6.38 8.45
C VAL A 12 4.44 5.32 7.37
N GLU A 13 5.57 5.33 6.67
CA GLU A 13 5.85 4.32 5.66
C GLU A 13 5.99 2.92 6.30
N PRO A 14 5.55 1.86 5.61
CA PRO A 14 5.71 0.51 6.12
C PRO A 14 7.18 0.10 6.23
N THR A 15 7.45 -0.91 7.06
CA THR A 15 8.81 -1.31 7.44
C THR A 15 9.11 -2.74 7.02
N ASP A 16 10.35 -2.98 6.59
CA ASP A 16 10.89 -4.30 6.23
C ASP A 16 10.67 -5.34 7.35
N GLY A 17 10.22 -6.52 6.96
CA GLY A 17 9.98 -7.66 7.83
C GLY A 17 8.66 -7.60 8.61
N TYR A 18 7.91 -6.50 8.53
CA TYR A 18 6.62 -6.37 9.21
C TYR A 18 5.46 -6.86 8.33
N THR A 19 4.40 -7.26 9.01
CA THR A 19 3.17 -7.74 8.41
C THR A 19 2.04 -6.76 8.71
N TYR A 20 1.31 -6.38 7.66
CA TYR A 20 0.25 -5.40 7.69
C TYR A 20 -1.01 -5.94 7.04
N ILE A 21 -2.17 -5.50 7.50
CA ILE A 21 -3.44 -5.67 6.83
C ILE A 21 -3.68 -4.43 5.99
N VAL A 22 -4.03 -4.60 4.72
CA VAL A 22 -4.50 -3.49 3.89
C VAL A 22 -5.91 -3.13 4.35
N THR A 23 -6.09 -1.94 4.91
CA THR A 23 -7.39 -1.53 5.46
C THR A 23 -8.20 -0.68 4.50
N GLU A 24 -7.52 0.07 3.63
CA GLU A 24 -8.16 0.97 2.68
C GLU A 24 -7.21 1.28 1.52
N VAL A 25 -7.76 1.42 0.32
CA VAL A 25 -7.04 1.93 -0.85
C VAL A 25 -7.82 3.12 -1.40
N GLU A 26 -7.22 4.30 -1.39
CA GLU A 26 -7.83 5.52 -1.91
C GLU A 26 -7.15 5.92 -3.22
N GLU A 27 -7.91 6.01 -4.31
CA GLU A 27 -7.44 6.68 -5.52
C GLU A 27 -7.32 8.19 -5.27
N THR A 28 -6.14 8.73 -5.55
CA THR A 28 -5.84 10.14 -5.32
C THR A 28 -5.03 10.72 -6.47
N LYS A 29 -5.21 12.03 -6.70
CA LYS A 29 -4.43 12.77 -7.69
C LYS A 29 -3.44 13.64 -6.97
N THR A 30 -2.16 13.48 -7.30
CA THR A 30 -1.12 14.26 -6.64
C THR A 30 -1.14 15.71 -7.11
N ALA A 31 -1.03 16.65 -6.18
CA ALA A 31 -1.00 18.09 -6.48
C ALA A 31 0.17 18.50 -7.40
N VAL A 32 1.23 17.68 -7.43
CA VAL A 32 2.34 17.81 -8.36
C VAL A 32 2.04 16.92 -9.57
N GLN A 33 1.74 17.55 -10.71
CA GLN A 33 1.60 16.94 -12.04
C GLN A 33 0.37 16.08 -12.35
N GLY A 34 -0.64 15.98 -11.47
CA GLY A 34 -1.92 15.34 -11.81
C GLY A 34 -1.82 13.85 -12.12
N PHE A 35 -0.74 13.20 -11.69
CA PHE A 35 -0.62 11.75 -11.77
C PHE A 35 -1.59 11.08 -10.81
N ASP A 36 -2.19 9.99 -11.30
CA ASP A 36 -2.99 9.10 -10.48
C ASP A 36 -2.06 8.35 -9.52
N ALA A 37 -2.55 8.12 -8.31
CA ALA A 37 -1.83 7.40 -7.28
C ALA A 37 -2.83 6.67 -6.38
N TYR A 38 -2.41 5.57 -5.79
CA TYR A 38 -3.18 4.86 -4.79
C TYR A 38 -2.55 5.12 -3.42
N ARG A 39 -3.31 5.68 -2.49
CA ARG A 39 -2.93 5.74 -1.08
C ARG A 39 -3.42 4.47 -0.40
N VAL A 40 -2.50 3.60 -0.05
CA VAL A 40 -2.80 2.35 0.66
C VAL A 40 -2.61 2.59 2.15
N LYS A 41 -3.68 2.47 2.93
CA LYS A 41 -3.63 2.48 4.40
C LYS A 41 -3.40 1.06 4.91
N LEU A 42 -2.54 0.97 5.90
CA LEU A 42 -1.99 -0.27 6.42
C LEU A 42 -2.17 -0.32 7.94
N GLU A 43 -2.57 -1.47 8.45
CA GLU A 43 -2.62 -1.73 9.88
C GLU A 43 -1.63 -2.84 10.26
N PRO A 44 -0.64 -2.58 11.14
CA PRO A 44 0.29 -3.62 11.54
C PRO A 44 -0.42 -4.71 12.34
N THR A 45 -0.21 -5.97 11.95
CA THR A 45 -0.78 -7.15 12.64
C THR A 45 -0.27 -7.32 14.07
N LYS A 46 0.90 -6.77 14.37
CA LYS A 46 1.49 -6.71 15.73
C LYS A 46 1.72 -5.26 16.10
N ARG A 47 0.71 -4.63 16.68
CA ARG A 47 0.86 -3.30 17.31
C ARG A 47 1.76 -3.44 18.53
N LYS A 48 2.76 -2.57 18.65
CA LYS A 48 3.41 -2.34 19.94
C LYS A 48 2.46 -1.49 20.78
N GLU A 49 2.37 -1.77 22.08
CA GLU A 49 1.55 -0.98 23.00
C GLU A 49 2.01 0.48 22.94
N GLY A 50 1.11 1.40 22.59
CA GLY A 50 1.41 2.82 22.35
C GLY A 50 1.78 3.21 20.92
N ASP A 51 1.69 2.30 19.94
CA ASP A 51 1.86 2.63 18.52
C ASP A 51 0.55 3.19 17.93
N GLU A 52 0.35 4.50 18.09
CA GLU A 52 -0.78 5.26 17.51
C GLU A 52 -0.51 5.72 16.07
N LYS A 53 0.56 5.23 15.43
CA LYS A 53 0.94 5.64 14.08
C LYS A 53 -0.03 5.07 13.05
N GLU A 54 -0.55 5.96 12.21
CA GLU A 54 -1.20 5.56 10.96
C GLU A 54 -0.10 5.15 9.97
N TYR A 55 -0.15 3.92 9.46
CA TYR A 55 0.74 3.49 8.39
C TYR A 55 0.03 3.66 7.06
N ALA A 56 0.65 4.37 6.12
CA ALA A 56 0.15 4.45 4.75
C ALA A 56 1.31 4.60 3.78
N THR A 57 1.11 4.14 2.55
CA THR A 57 2.06 4.33 1.46
C THR A 57 1.35 4.84 0.21
N MET A 58 2.00 5.79 -0.46
CA MET A 58 1.60 6.25 -1.79
C MET A 58 2.22 5.37 -2.87
N LEU A 59 1.36 4.77 -3.69
CA LEU A 59 1.73 4.01 -4.89
C LEU A 59 1.44 4.87 -6.11
N TRP A 60 2.51 5.33 -6.78
CA TRP A 60 2.36 6.21 -7.94
C TRP A 60 1.92 5.38 -9.14
N ALA A 61 0.75 5.68 -9.69
CA ALA A 61 0.31 5.07 -10.93
C ALA A 61 1.13 5.63 -12.08
N ARG A 62 1.69 4.72 -12.87
CA ARG A 62 2.42 4.98 -14.10
C ARG A 62 1.94 3.96 -15.11
N GLU A 63 1.97 4.30 -16.39
CA GLU A 63 1.64 3.35 -17.46
C GLU A 63 2.48 2.07 -17.37
N GLU A 64 3.75 2.21 -16.94
CA GLU A 64 4.62 1.08 -16.64
C GLU A 64 5.21 1.21 -15.23
N ALA A 65 4.98 0.18 -14.41
CA ALA A 65 5.55 0.06 -13.07
C ALA A 65 6.52 -1.13 -13.03
N GLY A 66 7.80 -0.86 -12.77
CA GLY A 66 8.77 -1.94 -12.56
C GLY A 66 8.41 -2.77 -11.32
N VAL A 67 8.66 -4.07 -11.36
CA VAL A 67 8.32 -5.03 -10.28
C VAL A 67 8.91 -4.63 -8.92
N THR A 68 10.06 -3.96 -8.89
CA THR A 68 10.70 -3.49 -7.65
C THR A 68 10.29 -2.08 -7.21
N SER A 69 9.34 -1.46 -7.92
CA SER A 69 8.71 -0.21 -7.51
C SER A 69 7.64 -0.46 -6.44
N LYS A 70 7.14 0.60 -5.79
CA LYS A 70 6.08 0.45 -4.79
C LYS A 70 4.84 -0.23 -5.40
N LEU A 71 4.28 0.38 -6.45
CA LEU A 71 3.10 -0.14 -7.13
C LEU A 71 3.36 -1.53 -7.72
N GLY A 72 4.45 -1.69 -8.47
CA GLY A 72 4.78 -2.96 -9.10
C GLY A 72 4.99 -4.10 -8.10
N SER A 73 5.56 -3.83 -6.92
CA SER A 73 5.73 -4.86 -5.88
C SER A 73 4.39 -5.30 -5.28
N PHE A 74 3.42 -4.41 -5.15
CA PHE A 74 2.07 -4.75 -4.71
C PHE A 74 1.34 -5.57 -5.80
N MET A 75 1.30 -5.05 -7.03
CA MET A 75 0.63 -5.74 -8.15
C MET A 75 1.21 -7.14 -8.38
N ALA A 76 2.54 -7.29 -8.34
CA ALA A 76 3.18 -8.59 -8.48
C ALA A 76 2.82 -9.56 -7.33
N ALA A 77 2.73 -9.05 -6.09
CA ALA A 77 2.37 -9.88 -4.93
C ALA A 77 0.93 -10.40 -5.02
N PHE A 78 -0.02 -9.54 -5.40
CA PHE A 78 -1.41 -9.93 -5.58
C PHE A 78 -1.61 -10.83 -6.80
N LEU A 79 -0.86 -10.60 -7.89
CA LEU A 79 -0.88 -11.47 -9.06
C LEU A 79 -0.38 -12.88 -8.72
N ASP A 80 0.72 -12.99 -7.97
CA ASP A 80 1.24 -14.28 -7.50
C ASP A 80 0.24 -15.00 -6.57
N TYR A 81 -0.47 -14.26 -5.73
CA TYR A 81 -1.42 -14.81 -4.77
C TYR A 81 -2.74 -15.29 -5.39
N HIS A 82 -3.33 -14.51 -6.30
CA HIS A 82 -4.61 -14.81 -6.95
C HIS A 82 -4.44 -15.65 -8.22
N GLY A 83 -3.32 -15.49 -8.94
CA GLY A 83 -3.07 -16.16 -10.21
C GLY A 83 -3.91 -15.62 -11.39
N ASP A 84 -4.64 -14.53 -11.19
CA ASP A 84 -5.51 -13.90 -12.18
C ASP A 84 -5.26 -12.38 -12.19
N GLU A 85 -5.04 -11.82 -13.38
CA GLU A 85 -4.68 -10.41 -13.58
C GLU A 85 -5.84 -9.46 -13.27
N ASP A 86 -7.06 -9.82 -13.68
CA ASP A 86 -8.25 -8.99 -13.50
C ASP A 86 -8.59 -8.84 -12.02
N ILE A 87 -8.40 -9.92 -11.24
CA ILE A 87 -8.59 -9.92 -9.79
C ILE A 87 -7.43 -9.19 -9.09
N ALA A 88 -6.19 -9.49 -9.47
CA ALA A 88 -5.01 -8.97 -8.80
C ALA A 88 -4.81 -7.47 -8.95
N PHE A 89 -5.29 -6.86 -10.03
CA PHE A 89 -5.10 -5.43 -10.30
C PHE A 89 -6.29 -4.57 -9.86
N ASP A 90 -7.39 -5.20 -9.48
CA ASP A 90 -8.49 -4.53 -8.79
C ASP A 90 -8.10 -4.30 -7.32
N THR A 91 -7.96 -3.02 -6.96
CA THR A 91 -7.53 -2.61 -5.61
C THR A 91 -8.53 -2.96 -4.52
N ASP A 92 -9.81 -3.19 -4.86
CA ASP A 92 -10.80 -3.63 -3.89
C ASP A 92 -10.47 -5.04 -3.35
N ASN A 93 -9.84 -5.88 -4.18
CA ASN A 93 -9.36 -7.21 -3.78
C ASN A 93 -8.14 -7.14 -2.86
N TRP A 94 -7.47 -5.99 -2.78
CA TRP A 94 -6.35 -5.81 -1.86
C TRP A 94 -6.85 -5.61 -0.43
N ILE A 95 -8.03 -5.02 -0.25
CA ILE A 95 -8.57 -4.64 1.05
C ILE A 95 -8.92 -5.88 1.87
N GLY A 96 -8.44 -5.91 3.11
CA GLY A 96 -8.56 -7.05 4.02
C GLY A 96 -7.47 -8.10 3.84
N CYS A 97 -6.62 -7.99 2.82
CA CYS A 97 -5.48 -8.89 2.66
C CYS A 97 -4.34 -8.51 3.61
N THR A 98 -3.73 -9.54 4.20
CA THR A 98 -2.54 -9.46 5.03
C THR A 98 -1.31 -9.63 4.16
N ILE A 99 -0.49 -8.59 4.13
CA ILE A 99 0.76 -8.53 3.38
C ILE A 99 1.97 -8.53 4.32
N ARG A 100 3.08 -9.08 3.85
CA ARG A 100 4.40 -8.91 4.45
C ARG A 100 5.26 -8.07 3.54
N ILE A 101 5.90 -7.08 4.14
CA ILE A 101 6.88 -6.25 3.47
C ILE A 101 8.22 -6.98 3.57
N VAL A 102 8.62 -7.68 2.51
CA VAL A 102 9.89 -8.42 2.50
C VAL A 102 11.07 -7.45 2.41
N LYS A 103 10.94 -6.42 1.56
CA LYS A 103 11.90 -5.32 1.43
C LYS A 103 11.18 -4.00 1.11
N TRP A 104 11.61 -2.90 1.71
CA TRP A 104 11.05 -1.56 1.48
C TRP A 104 12.11 -0.51 1.14
N ALA A 105 13.17 -0.91 0.44
CA ALA A 105 14.22 0.00 0.00
C ALA A 105 13.87 0.67 -1.34
N PRO A 106 14.35 1.90 -1.61
CA PRO A 106 14.18 2.53 -2.92
C PRO A 106 14.71 1.66 -4.06
N ARG A 107 13.82 1.32 -5.02
CA ARG A 107 14.09 0.47 -6.20
C ARG A 107 14.36 -1.01 -5.92
N ASP A 108 14.23 -1.45 -4.69
CA ASP A 108 14.33 -2.85 -4.26
C ASP A 108 13.21 -3.13 -3.25
N ARG A 109 11.97 -3.09 -3.75
CA ARG A 109 10.78 -3.38 -2.94
C ARG A 109 10.23 -4.74 -3.30
N ALA A 110 9.83 -5.47 -2.28
CA ALA A 110 9.22 -6.78 -2.40
C ALA A 110 8.14 -6.91 -1.33
N VAL A 111 6.96 -7.36 -1.75
CA VAL A 111 5.80 -7.58 -0.92
C VAL A 111 5.31 -9.00 -1.19
N GLU A 112 4.77 -9.65 -0.18
CA GLU A 112 4.15 -10.97 -0.27
C GLU A 112 2.76 -10.90 0.36
N VAL A 113 1.75 -11.48 -0.27
CA VAL A 113 0.43 -11.69 0.36
C VAL A 113 0.48 -13.00 1.13
N ILE A 114 0.21 -12.95 2.43
CA ILE A 114 0.24 -14.13 3.31
C ILE A 114 -1.16 -14.74 3.47
N GLU A 115 -2.16 -13.88 3.58
CA GLU A 115 -3.55 -14.28 3.81
C GLU A 115 -4.47 -13.23 3.20
N GLY A 116 -5.60 -13.63 2.64
CA GLY A 116 -6.50 -12.72 1.96
C GLY A 116 -7.74 -13.44 1.43
N LYS A 117 -8.71 -12.67 0.95
CA LYS A 117 -9.88 -13.25 0.28
C LYS A 117 -9.41 -13.92 -1.01
N LYS A 118 -9.59 -15.23 -1.09
CA LYS A 118 -9.57 -15.95 -2.37
C LYS A 118 -11.02 -16.15 -2.74
N GLU A 119 -11.55 -15.30 -3.60
CA GLU A 119 -12.84 -15.55 -4.24
C GLU A 119 -12.69 -16.56 -5.39
#